data_AF-A0A4U8SHW1-F1
#
_entry.id   AF-A0A4U8SHW1-F1
#
_cell.length_a   1.000
_cell.length_b   1.000
_cell.length_c   1.000
_cell.angle_alpha   90.00
_cell.angle_beta   90.00
_cell.angle_gamma   90.00
#
_symmetry.space_group_name_H-M   'P 1'
#
loop_
_entity.id
_entity.type
_entity.pdbx_description
1 polymer ?
#
loop_
_entity_poly.entity_id
_entity_poly.type
_entity_poly.pdbx_seq_one_letter_code
_entity_poly.pdbx_strand_id
1 'polypeptide(L)'
;MPQLTFREIIERIKDILATDSILKPKDIDVAKALNMSPNTLAQAKFKNSIPYKAIMDFLESKHICINTFFYGSAPKESVHTFEHYKILKLYSANASLGGGCINESIQSQEVIFDERILAHLKARDCELILALGESMEHTSPIGAYAL
;
A
#
# COMPACT_ATOMS: atom_id res chain seq x y z
N MET A 1 17.73 13.38 -9.73
CA MET A 1 16.30 13.54 -9.37
C MET A 1 16.12 14.96 -8.85
N PRO A 2 15.30 15.83 -9.47
CA PRO A 2 15.02 17.13 -8.89
C PRO A 2 14.36 16.91 -7.52
N GLN A 3 14.98 17.39 -6.46
CA GLN A 3 14.42 17.31 -5.12
C GLN A 3 13.31 18.35 -5.01
N LEU A 4 12.08 17.90 -4.78
CA LEU A 4 10.94 18.81 -4.60
C LEU A 4 11.20 19.65 -3.35
N THR A 5 11.35 20.96 -3.54
CA THR A 5 11.63 21.87 -2.42
C THR A 5 10.37 22.16 -1.63
N PHE A 6 10.50 22.49 -0.35
CA PHE A 6 9.32 22.84 0.45
C PHE A 6 8.57 24.06 -0.10
N ARG A 7 9.27 24.95 -0.79
CA ARG A 7 8.66 26.09 -1.50
C ARG A 7 7.74 25.64 -2.62
N GLU A 8 8.16 24.68 -3.46
CA GLU A 8 7.32 24.13 -4.52
C GLU A 8 6.09 23.41 -3.95
N ILE A 9 6.27 22.68 -2.84
CA ILE A 9 5.15 22.04 -2.13
C ILE A 9 4.12 23.08 -1.67
N ILE A 10 4.56 24.21 -1.10
CA ILE A 10 3.67 25.30 -0.68
C ILE A 10 2.91 25.88 -1.87
N GLU A 11 3.57 26.11 -3.01
CA GLU A 11 2.90 26.63 -4.21
C GLU A 11 1.88 25.62 -4.76
N ARG A 12 2.18 24.31 -4.77
CA ARG A 12 1.18 23.28 -5.14
C ARG A 12 -0.02 23.25 -4.19
N ILE A 13 0.20 23.41 -2.88
CA ILE A 13 -0.90 23.50 -1.91
C ILE A 13 -1.74 24.75 -2.17
N LYS A 14 -1.11 25.88 -2.52
CA LYS A 14 -1.82 27.11 -2.92
C LYS A 14 -2.67 26.88 -4.17
N ASP A 15 -2.16 26.19 -5.18
CA ASP A 15 -2.93 25.90 -6.40
C ASP A 15 -4.18 25.05 -6.10
N ILE A 16 -4.04 24.06 -5.21
CA ILE A 16 -5.18 23.24 -4.73
C ILE A 16 -6.20 24.12 -3.99
N LEU A 17 -5.74 24.96 -3.05
CA LEU A 17 -6.61 25.88 -2.31
C LEU A 17 -7.27 26.93 -3.22
N ALA A 18 -6.60 27.31 -4.31
CA ALA A 18 -7.13 28.25 -5.29
C ALA A 18 -8.25 27.65 -6.13
N THR A 19 -8.18 26.34 -6.40
CA THR A 19 -9.22 25.60 -7.11
C THR A 19 -10.52 25.54 -6.29
N ASP A 20 -10.41 25.43 -4.96
CA ASP A 20 -11.57 25.21 -4.11
C ASP A 20 -12.39 26.47 -3.77
N SER A 21 -11.77 27.66 -3.66
CA SER A 21 -12.52 28.89 -3.29
C SER A 21 -11.71 30.18 -3.14
N ILE A 22 -10.38 30.11 -3.02
CA ILE A 22 -9.57 31.29 -2.67
C ILE A 22 -8.90 31.85 -3.92
N LEU A 23 -9.33 33.02 -4.39
CA LEU A 23 -8.78 33.62 -5.62
C LEU A 23 -7.25 33.85 -5.57
N LYS A 24 -6.66 34.00 -4.36
CA LYS A 24 -5.21 34.07 -4.09
C LYS A 24 -4.85 33.61 -2.66
N PRO A 25 -4.58 32.32 -2.42
CA PRO A 25 -4.25 31.81 -1.10
C PRO A 25 -2.89 32.33 -0.62
N LYS A 26 -2.86 32.82 0.62
CA LYS A 26 -1.63 33.33 1.27
C LYS A 26 -0.96 32.21 2.08
N ASP A 27 0.30 32.41 2.47
CA ASP A 27 1.03 31.47 3.33
C ASP A 27 0.29 31.22 4.68
N ILE A 28 -0.53 32.18 5.12
CA ILE A 28 -1.40 32.04 6.31
C ILE A 28 -2.51 30.99 6.09
N ASP A 29 -3.08 30.95 4.89
CA ASP A 29 -4.15 30.00 4.55
C ASP A 29 -3.59 28.59 4.38
N VAL A 30 -2.38 28.48 3.83
CA VAL A 30 -1.61 27.22 3.78
C VAL A 30 -1.31 26.72 5.21
N ALA A 31 -0.91 27.62 6.12
CA ALA A 31 -0.67 27.25 7.51
C ALA A 31 -1.94 26.71 8.20
N LYS A 32 -3.08 27.36 7.97
CA LYS A 32 -4.38 26.88 8.45
C LYS A 32 -4.76 25.52 7.86
N ALA A 33 -4.56 25.34 6.56
CA ALA A 33 -4.86 24.08 5.87
C ALA A 33 -4.00 22.91 6.40
N LEU A 34 -2.75 23.19 6.77
CA LEU A 34 -1.83 22.23 7.38
C LEU A 34 -1.98 22.11 8.91
N ASN A 35 -3.01 22.74 9.51
CA ASN A 35 -3.22 22.79 10.96
C ASN A 35 -1.98 23.20 11.76
N MET A 36 -1.20 24.16 11.24
CA MET A 36 0.03 24.65 11.87
C MET A 36 0.02 26.16 12.05
N SER A 37 0.84 26.66 12.98
CA SER A 37 0.99 28.11 13.14
C SER A 37 1.77 28.72 11.96
N PRO A 38 1.45 29.96 11.53
CA PRO A 38 2.21 30.65 10.48
C PRO A 38 3.71 30.78 10.79
N ASN A 39 4.06 30.93 12.08
CA ASN A 39 5.44 30.98 12.55
C ASN A 39 6.16 29.64 12.34
N THR A 40 5.49 28.52 12.63
CA THR A 40 6.03 27.18 12.40
C THR A 40 6.27 26.93 10.91
N LEU A 41 5.34 27.35 10.06
CA LEU A 41 5.47 27.22 8.60
C LEU A 41 6.65 28.06 8.08
N ALA A 42 6.80 29.30 8.55
CA ALA A 42 7.92 30.17 8.16
C ALA A 42 9.29 29.59 8.57
N GLN A 43 9.39 29.03 9.78
CA GLN A 43 10.61 28.35 10.22
C GLN A 43 10.90 27.08 9.40
N ALA A 44 9.87 26.28 9.09
CA ALA A 44 9.99 25.10 8.24
C ALA A 44 10.46 25.48 6.82
N LYS A 45 9.93 26.58 6.27
CA LYS A 45 10.33 27.19 4.99
C LYS A 45 11.79 27.61 4.98
N PHE A 46 12.26 28.26 6.03
CA PHE A 46 13.66 28.67 6.16
C PHE A 46 14.61 27.47 6.26
N LYS A 47 14.22 26.44 7.02
CA LYS A 47 15.02 25.23 7.24
C LYS A 47 14.90 24.20 6.10
N ASN A 48 14.06 24.44 5.08
CA ASN A 48 13.64 23.44 4.09
C ASN A 48 13.17 22.11 4.72
N SER A 49 12.58 22.18 5.92
CA SER A 49 12.05 21.00 6.61
C SER A 49 10.61 20.78 6.18
N ILE A 50 10.34 19.64 5.53
CA ILE A 50 9.01 19.32 5.01
C ILE A 50 8.21 18.60 6.10
N PRO A 51 7.09 19.18 6.59
CA PRO A 51 6.22 18.53 7.57
C PRO A 51 5.31 17.51 6.87
N TYR A 52 5.88 16.35 6.49
CA TYR A 52 5.17 15.34 5.72
C TYR A 52 3.83 14.93 6.32
N LYS A 53 3.76 14.73 7.65
CA LYS A 53 2.52 14.35 8.33
C LYS A 53 1.39 15.36 8.08
N ALA A 54 1.65 16.64 8.30
CA ALA A 54 0.65 17.69 8.09
C ALA A 54 0.20 17.79 6.63
N ILE A 55 1.12 17.54 5.69
CA ILE A 55 0.80 17.52 4.25
C ILE A 55 -0.07 16.30 3.92
N MET A 56 0.26 15.11 4.43
CA MET A 56 -0.55 13.90 4.19
C MET A 56 -1.97 14.06 4.76
N ASP A 57 -2.09 14.56 6.00
CA ASP A 57 -3.39 14.81 6.65
C ASP A 57 -4.24 15.81 5.82
N PHE A 58 -3.60 16.85 5.26
CA PHE A 58 -4.26 17.78 4.34
C PHE A 58 -4.71 17.10 3.04
N LEU A 59 -3.85 16.32 2.40
CA LEU A 59 -4.16 15.61 1.15
C LEU A 59 -5.31 14.61 1.35
N GLU A 60 -5.32 13.90 2.47
CA GLU A 60 -6.40 13.00 2.86
C GLU A 60 -7.73 13.75 3.01
N SER A 61 -7.74 14.90 3.69
CA SER A 61 -8.94 15.74 3.85
C SER A 61 -9.53 16.23 2.52
N LYS A 62 -8.71 16.32 1.47
CA LYS A 62 -9.10 16.75 0.13
C LYS A 62 -9.30 15.59 -0.86
N HIS A 63 -9.15 14.35 -0.40
CA HIS A 63 -9.18 13.14 -1.24
C HIS A 63 -8.19 13.20 -2.43
N ILE A 64 -7.01 13.81 -2.24
CA ILE A 64 -5.97 13.93 -3.27
C ILE A 64 -4.96 12.80 -3.11
N CYS A 65 -4.64 12.12 -4.22
CA CYS A 65 -3.63 11.08 -4.23
C CYS A 65 -2.22 11.66 -4.01
N ILE A 66 -1.49 11.11 -3.04
CA ILE A 66 -0.10 11.47 -2.71
C ILE A 66 0.81 11.40 -3.94
N ASN A 67 0.67 10.34 -4.75
CA ASN A 67 1.50 10.14 -5.93
C ASN A 67 1.30 11.26 -6.96
N THR A 68 0.04 11.64 -7.20
CA THR A 68 -0.30 12.76 -8.08
C THR A 68 0.22 14.08 -7.52
N PHE A 69 0.15 14.28 -6.20
CA PHE A 69 0.64 15.51 -5.57
C PHE A 69 2.17 15.68 -5.65
N PHE A 70 2.95 14.65 -5.33
CA PHE A 70 4.42 14.74 -5.30
C PHE A 70 5.06 14.55 -6.68
N TYR A 71 4.59 13.58 -7.45
CA TYR A 71 5.26 13.14 -8.69
C TYR A 71 4.57 13.63 -9.97
N GLY A 72 3.36 14.21 -9.88
CA GLY A 72 2.63 14.68 -11.07
C GLY A 72 2.12 13.57 -11.99
N SER A 73 2.40 12.31 -11.66
CA SER A 73 1.91 11.15 -12.39
C SER A 73 0.46 10.84 -12.00
N ALA A 74 -0.38 10.55 -12.99
CA ALA A 74 -1.66 9.91 -12.73
C ALA A 74 -1.40 8.53 -12.10
N PRO A 75 -2.31 8.01 -11.24
CA PRO A 75 -2.15 6.69 -10.62
C PRO A 75 -2.01 5.53 -11.63
N LYS A 76 -2.24 5.80 -12.92
CA LYS A 76 -2.20 4.83 -14.02
C LYS A 76 -0.86 4.11 -14.17
N GLU A 77 0.26 4.73 -13.79
CA GLU A 77 1.57 4.06 -13.82
C GLU A 77 1.87 3.23 -12.55
N SER A 78 1.18 3.53 -11.43
CA SER A 78 1.32 2.77 -10.18
C SER A 78 0.43 1.52 -10.11
N VAL A 79 -0.46 1.32 -11.09
CA VAL A 79 -1.34 0.13 -11.15
C VAL A 79 -0.50 -1.16 -11.24
N HIS A 80 0.64 -1.11 -11.96
CA HIS A 80 1.52 -2.27 -12.09
C HIS A 80 2.15 -2.76 -10.78
N THR A 81 2.26 -1.92 -9.74
CA THR A 81 2.90 -2.34 -8.47
C THR A 81 1.93 -3.08 -7.55
N PHE A 82 0.63 -2.75 -7.60
CA PHE A 82 -0.40 -3.41 -6.79
C PHE A 82 -0.91 -4.72 -7.43
N GLU A 83 -0.70 -4.92 -8.73
CA GLU A 83 -1.03 -6.16 -9.44
C GLU A 83 -0.09 -7.32 -9.09
N HIS A 84 1.00 -7.11 -8.33
CA HIS A 84 1.94 -8.19 -8.04
C HIS A 84 1.53 -9.09 -6.89
N TYR A 85 0.47 -8.77 -6.15
CA TYR A 85 0.11 -9.52 -4.95
C TYR A 85 -1.36 -9.90 -4.92
N LYS A 86 -1.64 -11.19 -4.70
CA LYS A 86 -2.98 -11.74 -4.49
C LYS A 86 -3.10 -12.20 -3.04
N ILE A 87 -4.20 -11.83 -2.39
CA ILE A 87 -4.53 -12.33 -1.05
C ILE A 87 -5.20 -13.69 -1.21
N LEU A 88 -4.60 -14.72 -0.63
CA LEU A 88 -5.11 -16.09 -0.64
C LEU A 88 -5.46 -16.54 0.77
N LYS A 89 -6.51 -17.37 0.90
CA LYS A 89 -6.83 -18.03 2.16
C LYS A 89 -5.97 -19.27 2.32
N LEU A 90 -5.25 -19.34 3.43
CA LEU A 90 -4.52 -20.52 3.88
C LEU A 90 -5.33 -21.23 4.96
N TYR A 91 -5.73 -22.46 4.67
CA TYR A 91 -6.41 -23.34 5.61
C TYR A 91 -5.40 -24.22 6.34
N SER A 92 -5.45 -24.16 7.66
CA SER A 92 -4.80 -25.13 8.53
C SER A 92 -5.74 -26.33 8.67
N ALA A 93 -5.52 -27.33 7.82
CA ALA A 93 -6.20 -28.61 7.92
C ALA A 93 -5.16 -29.73 7.97
N ASN A 94 -5.41 -30.80 8.72
CA ASN A 94 -4.55 -31.98 8.73
C ASN A 94 -4.85 -32.84 7.50
N ALA A 95 -4.66 -32.26 6.32
CA ALA A 95 -4.94 -32.91 5.04
C ALA A 95 -3.76 -33.82 4.65
N SER A 96 -4.02 -35.12 4.54
CA SER A 96 -3.08 -36.09 3.98
C SER A 96 -3.22 -36.16 2.45
N LEU A 97 -2.10 -36.38 1.76
CA LEU A 97 -1.98 -36.50 0.29
C LEU A 97 -2.78 -37.69 -0.31
N GLY A 98 -3.41 -38.53 0.52
CA GLY A 98 -4.27 -39.66 0.12
C GLY A 98 -5.78 -39.36 0.10
N GLY A 99 -6.21 -38.12 0.30
CA GLY A 99 -7.60 -37.71 0.07
C GLY A 99 -8.60 -38.03 1.19
N GLY A 100 -8.15 -38.12 2.44
CA GLY A 100 -9.04 -38.29 3.59
C GLY A 100 -8.65 -37.39 4.76
N CYS A 101 -9.54 -36.47 5.14
CA CYS A 101 -9.47 -35.74 6.40
C CYS A 101 -10.88 -35.29 6.81
N ILE A 102 -11.27 -35.56 8.06
CA ILE A 102 -12.50 -35.02 8.67
C ILE A 102 -12.03 -34.02 9.73
N ASN A 103 -12.02 -32.74 9.37
CA ASN A 103 -11.75 -31.68 10.33
C ASN A 103 -13.06 -31.04 10.76
N GLU A 104 -13.39 -31.10 12.06
CA GLU A 104 -14.61 -30.52 12.63
C GLU A 104 -14.57 -28.98 12.64
N SER A 105 -13.38 -28.39 12.72
CA SER A 105 -13.15 -26.95 12.63
C SER A 105 -11.90 -26.63 11.80
N ILE A 106 -12.07 -25.93 10.69
CA ILE A 106 -10.98 -25.50 9.82
C ILE A 106 -10.64 -24.05 10.14
N GLN A 107 -9.40 -23.78 10.55
CA GLN A 107 -8.91 -22.41 10.74
C GLN A 107 -8.33 -21.88 9.44
N SER A 108 -8.72 -20.66 9.04
CA SER A 108 -8.19 -19.99 7.85
C SER A 108 -7.51 -18.67 8.22
N GLN A 109 -6.38 -18.39 7.58
CA GLN A 109 -5.71 -17.09 7.65
C GLN A 109 -5.51 -16.52 6.25
N GLU A 110 -5.48 -15.19 6.14
CA GLU A 110 -5.18 -14.52 4.87
C GLU A 110 -3.66 -14.36 4.72
N VAL A 111 -3.13 -14.75 3.55
CA VAL A 111 -1.70 -14.68 3.23
C VAL A 111 -1.53 -13.92 1.92
N ILE A 112 -0.55 -13.02 1.88
CA ILE A 112 -0.21 -12.25 0.69
C ILE A 112 0.78 -13.06 -0.15
N PHE A 113 0.44 -13.32 -1.40
CA PHE A 113 1.25 -14.11 -2.33
C PHE A 113 1.60 -13.33 -3.59
N ASP A 114 2.82 -13.49 -4.10
CA ASP A 114 3.27 -12.86 -5.34
C ASP A 114 2.66 -13.55 -6.58
N GLU A 115 2.02 -12.78 -7.45
CA GLU A 115 1.37 -13.30 -8.66
C GLU A 115 2.34 -13.96 -9.64
N ARG A 116 3.62 -13.58 -9.66
CA ARG A 116 4.64 -14.23 -10.50
C ARG A 116 4.89 -15.66 -10.06
N ILE A 117 4.85 -15.90 -8.75
CA ILE A 117 4.99 -17.25 -8.17
C ILE A 117 3.73 -18.06 -8.51
N LEU A 118 2.54 -17.49 -8.34
CA LEU A 118 1.28 -18.16 -8.71
C LEU A 118 1.23 -18.50 -10.20
N ALA A 119 1.68 -17.59 -11.06
CA ALA A 119 1.79 -17.80 -12.50
C ALA A 119 2.79 -18.93 -12.85
N HIS A 120 3.92 -18.99 -12.14
CA HIS A 120 4.89 -20.07 -12.30
C HIS A 120 4.33 -21.43 -11.88
N LEU A 121 3.55 -21.46 -10.78
CA LEU A 121 2.85 -22.65 -10.29
C LEU A 121 1.60 -23.02 -11.13
N LYS A 122 1.24 -22.18 -12.13
CA LYS A 122 -0.01 -22.29 -12.92
C LYS A 122 -1.28 -22.34 -12.06
N ALA A 123 -1.22 -21.81 -10.85
CA ALA A 123 -2.34 -21.78 -9.93
C ALA A 123 -3.13 -20.47 -10.16
N ARG A 124 -4.35 -20.60 -10.70
CA ARG A 124 -5.30 -19.48 -10.87
C ARG A 124 -6.55 -19.83 -10.08
N ASP A 125 -7.04 -18.84 -9.33
CA ASP A 125 -8.22 -18.97 -8.47
C ASP A 125 -8.16 -20.15 -7.49
N CYS A 126 -7.01 -20.27 -6.84
CA CYS A 126 -6.66 -21.30 -5.88
C CYS A 126 -6.75 -20.81 -4.43
N GLU A 127 -6.96 -21.74 -3.51
CA GLU A 127 -6.80 -21.52 -2.07
C GLU A 127 -5.68 -22.43 -1.55
N LEU A 128 -5.02 -22.03 -0.47
CA LEU A 128 -3.88 -22.78 0.05
C LEU A 128 -4.35 -23.69 1.18
N ILE A 129 -3.91 -24.94 1.17
CA ILE A 129 -4.09 -25.85 2.31
C ILE A 129 -2.72 -26.38 2.71
N LEU A 130 -2.43 -26.34 4.01
CA LEU A 130 -1.21 -26.95 4.52
C LEU A 130 -1.42 -28.47 4.59
N ALA A 131 -0.85 -29.21 3.65
CA ALA A 131 -0.87 -30.68 3.67
C ALA A 131 0.41 -31.21 4.31
N LEU A 132 0.26 -32.11 5.29
CA LEU A 132 1.39 -32.84 5.90
C LEU A 132 1.35 -34.28 5.39
N GLY A 133 2.33 -34.60 4.54
CA GLY A 133 2.53 -35.96 4.05
C GLY A 133 3.83 -36.54 4.56
N GLU A 134 3.77 -37.66 5.25
CA GLU A 134 4.94 -38.52 5.38
C GLU A 134 5.07 -39.32 4.07
N SER A 135 6.04 -38.95 3.23
CA SER A 135 6.40 -39.72 2.05
C SER A 135 6.80 -41.13 2.48
N MET A 136 6.22 -42.16 1.85
CA MET A 136 6.58 -43.57 2.07
C MET A 136 7.92 -43.96 1.40
N GLU A 137 8.60 -43.02 0.74
CA GLU A 137 9.96 -43.22 0.23
C GLU A 137 10.95 -42.24 0.87
N HIS A 138 12.13 -42.79 1.18
CA HIS A 138 13.16 -42.25 2.05
C HIS A 138 13.51 -40.76 1.83
N THR A 139 13.31 -39.98 2.89
CA THR A 139 14.01 -38.73 3.27
C THR A 139 13.98 -37.53 2.29
N SER A 140 12.91 -36.74 2.38
CA SER A 140 13.00 -35.27 2.57
C SER A 140 11.65 -34.70 3.02
N PRO A 141 11.58 -33.90 4.09
CA PRO A 141 10.33 -33.31 4.53
C PRO A 141 10.08 -31.97 3.82
N ILE A 142 8.80 -31.69 3.56
CA ILE A 142 8.19 -30.40 3.16
C ILE A 142 8.11 -30.17 1.65
N GLY A 143 6.96 -30.54 1.06
CA GLY A 143 6.45 -30.00 -0.19
C GLY A 143 5.14 -29.26 0.07
N ALA A 144 5.11 -27.95 -0.19
CA ALA A 144 3.89 -27.16 -0.16
C ALA A 144 3.27 -27.12 -1.57
N TYR A 145 2.01 -27.51 -1.71
CA TYR A 145 1.26 -27.51 -2.97
C TYR A 145 -0.02 -26.66 -2.83
N ALA A 146 -0.35 -25.90 -3.86
CA ALA A 146 -1.56 -25.07 -3.95
C ALA A 146 -2.70 -25.88 -4.60
N LEU A 147 -3.94 -25.73 -4.09
CA LEU A 147 -5.16 -26.33 -4.65
C LEU A 147 -5.96 -25.29 -5.44
#